data_AF-A0A1Y6G9W5-F1
#
_entry.id   AF-A0A1Y6G9W5-F1
#
_cell.length_a   1.000
_cell.length_b   1.000
_cell.length_c   1.000
_cell.angle_alpha   90.00
_cell.angle_beta   90.00
_cell.angle_gamma   90.00
#
_symmetry.space_group_name_H-M   'P 1'
#
loop_
_entity.id
_entity.type
_entity.pdbx_description
1 polymer ?
#
loop_
_entity_poly.entity_id
_entity_poly.type
_entity_poly.pdbx_seq_one_letter_code
_entity_poly.pdbx_strand_id
1 'polypeptide(L)' 'MFMRVDRLITELPPAKKQDPNAAAALQELLGGKYGEMSTLGNYIFQSNAGAHPHSVLGVALAGP' A
#
# COMPACT_ATOMS: atom_id res chain seq x y z
N MET A 1 17.82 4.75 0.20
CA MET A 1 17.77 5.37 -1.16
C MET A 1 16.92 4.47 -2.04
N PHE A 2 16.07 5.04 -2.91
CA PHE A 2 15.17 4.29 -3.80
C PHE A 2 15.47 4.59 -5.27
N MET A 3 15.22 3.62 -6.15
CA MET A 3 15.31 3.75 -7.59
C MET A 3 13.92 3.54 -8.20
N ARG A 4 13.57 4.31 -9.24
CA ARG A 4 12.32 4.14 -9.99
C ARG A 4 12.61 3.48 -11.33
N VAL A 5 11.86 2.44 -11.66
CA VAL A 5 11.79 1.87 -13.01
C VAL A 5 10.42 2.25 -13.58
N ASP A 6 10.39 2.81 -14.79
CA ASP A 6 9.14 3.23 -15.43
C ASP A 6 8.44 2.03 -16.10
N ARG A 7 8.00 1.08 -15.27
CA ARG A 7 7.28 -0.13 -15.67
C ARG A 7 6.35 -0.57 -14.55
N LEU A 8 5.19 -1.10 -14.91
CA LEU A 8 4.31 -1.80 -13.98
C LEU A 8 4.93 -3.14 -13.56
N ILE A 9 4.62 -3.59 -12.34
CA ILE A 9 5.08 -4.91 -11.83
C ILE A 9 4.51 -6.06 -12.67
N THR A 10 3.29 -5.88 -13.20
CA THR A 10 2.61 -6.82 -14.08
C THR A 10 1.95 -6.07 -15.23
N GLU A 11 1.73 -6.76 -16.35
CA GLU A 11 0.93 -6.23 -17.45
C GLU A 11 -0.54 -6.11 -17.03
N LEU A 12 -1.17 -5.01 -17.40
CA LEU A 12 -2.61 -4.78 -17.21
C LEU A 12 -3.29 -4.73 -18.57
N PRO A 13 -4.45 -5.40 -18.75
CA PRO A 13 -5.22 -5.26 -19.97
C PRO A 13 -5.74 -3.82 -20.09
N PRO A 14 -5.89 -3.29 -21.33
CA PRO A 14 -6.48 -1.99 -21.52
C PRO A 14 -7.92 -1.97 -20.99
N ALA A 15 -8.29 -0.86 -20.33
CA ALA A 15 -9.64 -0.68 -19.82
C ALA A 15 -10.65 -0.64 -20.98
N LYS A 16 -11.67 -1.51 -20.93
CA LYS A 16 -12.68 -1.63 -22.00
C LYS A 16 -13.68 -0.47 -22.02
N LYS A 17 -13.91 0.14 -20.86
CA LYS A 17 -14.80 1.29 -20.65
C LYS A 17 -14.40 2.02 -19.38
N GLN A 18 -14.79 3.28 -19.26
CA GLN A 18 -14.71 4.01 -18.01
C GLN A 18 -15.82 3.54 -17.06
N ASP A 19 -15.47 3.30 -15.80
CA ASP A 19 -16.41 2.86 -14.77
C ASP A 19 -16.06 3.55 -13.44
N PRO A 20 -16.73 4.67 -13.11
CA PRO A 20 -16.44 5.43 -11.89
C PRO A 20 -16.71 4.63 -10.60
N ASN A 21 -17.68 3.72 -10.60
CA ASN A 21 -18.01 2.91 -9.44
C ASN A 21 -16.95 1.84 -9.21
N ALA A 22 -16.47 1.19 -10.27
CA ALA A 22 -15.35 0.26 -10.17
C ALA A 22 -14.07 0.96 -9.69
N ALA A 23 -13.79 2.18 -10.20
CA ALA A 23 -12.66 2.97 -9.73
C ALA A 23 -12.77 3.34 -8.24
N ALA A 24 -13.97 3.72 -7.78
CA ALA A 24 -14.23 3.98 -6.37
C ALA A 24 -14.01 2.73 -5.49
N ALA A 25 -14.41 1.54 -5.96
CA ALA A 25 -14.14 0.29 -5.25
C ALA A 25 -12.64 -0.04 -5.15
N LEU A 26 -11.87 0.21 -6.22
CA LEU A 26 -10.40 0.06 -6.20
C LEU A 26 -9.72 1.03 -5.22
N GLN A 27 -10.33 2.19 -4.94
CA GLN A 27 -9.77 3.16 -4.00
C GLN A 27 -9.67 2.61 -2.57
N GLU A 28 -10.58 1.72 -2.16
CA GLU A 28 -10.49 1.03 -0.86
C GLU A 28 -9.28 0.06 -0.83
N LEU A 29 -8.96 -0.59 -1.95
CA LEU A 29 -7.78 -1.45 -2.04
C LEU A 29 -6.47 -0.65 -2.08
N LEU A 30 -6.49 0.58 -2.57
CA LEU A 30 -5.31 1.44 -2.60
C LEU A 30 -5.09 2.14 -1.25
N GLY A 31 -6.08 2.89 -0.78
CA GLY A 31 -5.96 3.80 0.36
C GLY A 31 -6.89 3.49 1.54
N GLY A 32 -7.66 2.41 1.47
CA GLY A 32 -8.48 1.95 2.58
C GLY A 32 -7.64 1.41 3.73
N LYS A 33 -8.31 1.10 4.86
CA LYS A 33 -7.64 0.67 6.09
C LYS A 33 -6.71 -0.54 5.86
N TYR A 34 -7.13 -1.47 5.01
CA TYR A 34 -6.37 -2.67 4.66
C TYR A 34 -5.82 -2.64 3.22
N GLY A 35 -5.69 -1.44 2.65
CA GLY A 35 -5.16 -1.25 1.31
C GLY A 35 -3.64 -1.28 1.21
N GLU A 36 -3.13 -1.18 -0.01
CA GLU A 36 -1.70 -1.26 -0.34
C GLU A 36 -0.89 -0.12 0.31
N MET A 37 -1.46 1.08 0.46
CA MET A 37 -0.76 2.19 1.12
C MET A 37 -0.56 1.95 2.61
N SER A 38 -1.50 1.27 3.28
CA SER A 38 -1.36 0.89 4.69
C SER A 38 -0.23 -0.12 4.89
N THR A 39 -0.14 -1.13 4.02
CA THR A 39 0.93 -2.14 4.11
C THR A 39 2.29 -1.53 3.76
N LEU A 40 2.37 -0.75 2.69
CA LEU A 40 3.58 -0.03 2.29
C LEU A 40 4.07 0.91 3.41
N GLY A 41 3.18 1.71 3.99
CA GLY A 41 3.52 2.62 5.09
C GLY A 41 4.04 1.88 6.32
N ASN A 42 3.35 0.80 6.71
CA ASN A 42 3.75 -0.03 7.84
C ASN A 42 5.15 -0.63 7.65
N TYR A 43 5.43 -1.23 6.48
CA TYR A 43 6.72 -1.85 6.24
C TYR A 43 7.87 -0.85 6.04
N ILE A 44 7.62 0.29 5.39
CA ILE A 44 8.63 1.36 5.31
C ILE A 44 8.97 1.90 6.70
N PHE A 45 7.96 2.14 7.55
CA PHE A 45 8.21 2.61 8.91
C PHE A 45 8.97 1.57 9.75
N GLN A 46 8.55 0.30 9.72
CA GLN A 46 9.23 -0.78 10.44
C GLN A 46 10.69 -0.98 9.99
N SER A 47 10.95 -0.93 8.68
CA SER A 47 12.29 -1.07 8.13
C SER A 47 13.22 0.09 8.51
N ASN A 48 12.69 1.31 8.61
CA ASN A 48 13.46 2.49 9.01
C ASN A 48 13.64 2.60 10.53
N ALA A 49 12.66 2.16 11.33
CA ALA A 49 12.67 2.28 12.79
C ALA A 49 13.61 1.29 13.50
N GLY A 50 14.22 0.36 12.76
CA GLY A 50 15.15 -0.64 13.30
C GLY A 50 14.42 -1.75 14.06
N ALA A 51 14.96 -2.96 13.95
CA ALA A 51 14.45 -4.18 14.58
C ALA A 51 14.50 -4.13 16.12
N HIS A 52 13.66 -3.31 16.74
CA HIS A 52 13.37 -3.37 18.17
C HIS A 52 12.12 -4.24 18.36
N PRO A 53 12.22 -5.43 18.98
CA PRO A 53 11.12 -6.39 19.05
C PRO A 53 9.88 -5.88 19.81
N HIS A 54 9.99 -4.75 20.51
CA HIS A 54 8.90 -4.13 21.28
C HIS A 54 8.21 -2.95 20.56
N SER A 55 8.72 -2.44 19.43
CA SER A 55 8.08 -1.34 18.69
C SER A 55 7.04 -1.84 17.66
N VAL A 56 7.10 -3.11 17.30
CA VAL A 56 6.21 -3.73 16.29
C VAL A 56 4.76 -3.86 16.78
N LEU A 57 4.57 -4.05 18.09
CA LEU A 57 3.25 -4.13 18.72
C LEU A 57 2.50 -2.77 18.65
N GLY A 58 3.24 -1.66 18.63
CA GLY A 58 2.66 -0.32 18.57
C GLY A 58 2.07 0.04 17.21
N VAL A 59 2.69 -0.42 16.12
CA VAL A 59 2.23 -0.12 14.74
C VAL A 59 1.12 -1.07 14.29
N ALA A 60 1.15 -2.34 14.73
CA ALA A 60 0.07 -3.29 14.43
C ALA A 60 -1.25 -2.98 15.18
N LEU A 61 -1.16 -2.37 16.36
CA LEU A 61 -2.31 -1.92 17.14
C LEU A 61 -2.72 -0.47 16.84
N ALA A 62 -1.82 0.34 16.27
CA ALA A 62 -2.15 1.61 15.64
C ALA A 62 -2.70 1.37 14.23
N GLY A 63 -3.84 0.69 14.14
CA GLY A 63 -4.79 1.02 13.08
C GLY A 63 -5.29 2.46 13.26
N PRO A 64 -5.99 3.04 12.26
CA PRO A 64 -6.33 4.47 12.23
C PRO A 64 -7.01 4.97 13.51
#